data_AF-A0A3C1YFE2-F1
#
_entry.id   AF-A0A3C1YFE2-F1
#
_cell.length_a   1.000
_cell.length_b   1.000
_cell.length_c   1.000
_cell.angle_alpha   90.00
_cell.angle_beta   90.00
_cell.angle_gamma   90.00
#
_symmetry.space_group_name_H-M   'P 1'
#
loop_
_entity.id
_entity.type
_entity.pdbx_description
1 polymer ?
#
loop_
_entity_poly.entity_id
_entity_poly.type
_entity_poly.pdbx_seq_one_letter_code
_entity_poly.pdbx_strand_id
1 'polypeptide(L)'
;GGAVAGGYNPNATEVWQEALRIPPVKVYEKGKMRKDVWDLIFANIRYSIVREDLTAQMGSCTLAERHMIDLVNKYGLDVFEAHKEYLYRSTEKMMQAEIKTIPGGVYTGESTVYYDGRNLGSTYKIRVRITVGEGDITFDFSDTDGQTNGFVNGTFTSSASAVILTFLQMVNPDIPHNDGMSRPIKLIIPEGIILNASYPAATTFGNHLCPATADAIIRALAPVIPERVTAGWNNLFCGLV
;
A
#
# COMPACT_ATOMS: atom_id res chain seq x y z
N GLY A 1 -12.51 7.76 14.65
CA GLY A 1 -13.79 7.59 15.34
C GLY A 1 -14.01 6.18 15.82
N GLY A 2 -13.03 5.59 16.52
CA GLY A 2 -13.11 4.22 17.04
C GLY A 2 -13.11 4.21 18.57
N ALA A 3 -12.95 3.03 19.16
CA ALA A 3 -12.95 2.84 20.61
C ALA A 3 -11.88 3.69 21.34
N VAL A 4 -10.80 4.07 20.65
CA VAL A 4 -9.72 4.92 21.17
C VAL A 4 -9.56 6.22 20.38
N ALA A 5 -8.85 7.20 20.96
CA ALA A 5 -8.30 8.34 20.23
C ALA A 5 -7.04 7.90 19.45
N GLY A 6 -6.88 8.34 18.20
CA GLY A 6 -5.69 8.00 17.39
C GLY A 6 -5.87 6.95 16.28
N GLY A 7 -7.06 6.33 16.15
CA GLY A 7 -7.38 5.41 15.04
C GLY A 7 -6.83 3.99 15.23
N TYR A 8 -5.64 3.83 15.81
CA TYR A 8 -5.05 2.53 16.16
C TYR A 8 -5.57 2.03 17.51
N ASN A 9 -6.49 1.07 17.49
CA ASN A 9 -6.97 0.41 18.71
C ASN A 9 -6.17 -0.89 18.94
N PRO A 10 -5.20 -0.93 19.88
CA PRO A 10 -4.37 -2.12 20.11
C PRO A 10 -5.18 -3.31 20.65
N ASN A 11 -6.36 -3.05 21.22
CA ASN A 11 -7.25 -4.09 21.71
C ASN A 11 -8.20 -4.63 20.63
N ALA A 12 -8.13 -4.13 19.39
CA ALA A 12 -9.00 -4.58 18.32
C ALA A 12 -8.67 -6.02 17.90
N THR A 13 -9.70 -6.85 17.85
CA THR A 13 -9.65 -8.22 17.32
C THR A 13 -10.40 -8.36 16.00
N GLU A 14 -11.32 -7.43 15.73
CA GLU A 14 -12.16 -7.40 14.54
C GLU A 14 -12.28 -5.98 13.97
N VAL A 15 -12.50 -5.86 12.66
CA VAL A 15 -12.57 -4.56 11.95
C VAL A 15 -13.62 -3.59 12.52
N TRP A 16 -14.69 -4.08 13.14
CA TRP A 16 -15.73 -3.21 13.71
C TRP A 16 -15.23 -2.43 14.94
N GLN A 17 -14.14 -2.87 15.56
CA GLN A 17 -13.51 -2.19 16.69
C GLN A 17 -12.51 -1.11 16.23
N GLU A 18 -12.33 -0.96 14.91
CA GLU A 18 -11.32 -0.11 14.26
C GLU A 18 -11.90 1.18 13.63
N ALA A 19 -12.94 1.74 14.27
CA ALA A 19 -13.66 2.93 13.80
C ALA A 19 -14.63 2.68 12.63
N LEU A 20 -15.13 3.79 12.08
CA LEU A 20 -16.13 3.80 11.03
C LEU A 20 -15.53 3.36 9.69
N ARG A 21 -16.00 2.22 9.17
CA ARG A 21 -15.66 1.75 7.81
C ARG A 21 -16.56 2.44 6.78
N ILE A 22 -15.97 3.26 5.92
CA ILE A 22 -16.68 4.03 4.89
C ILE A 22 -16.46 3.35 3.53
N PRO A 23 -17.47 2.69 2.93
CA PRO A 23 -17.36 2.22 1.54
C PRO A 23 -17.34 3.40 0.56
N PRO A 24 -17.03 3.18 -0.73
CA PRO A 24 -17.11 4.24 -1.74
C PRO A 24 -18.52 4.85 -1.80
N VAL A 25 -18.69 6.04 -1.21
CA VAL A 25 -19.94 6.80 -1.19
C VAL A 25 -19.69 8.25 -1.60
N LYS A 26 -20.69 8.86 -2.25
CA LYS A 26 -20.58 10.25 -2.70
C LYS A 26 -20.84 11.21 -1.53
N VAL A 27 -19.83 11.98 -1.15
CA VAL A 27 -19.98 13.13 -0.24
C VAL A 27 -20.42 14.41 -0.98
N TYR A 28 -20.25 14.44 -2.30
CA TYR A 28 -20.75 15.47 -3.20
C TYR A 28 -21.42 14.83 -4.41
N GLU A 29 -22.54 15.41 -4.84
CA GLU A 29 -23.30 14.95 -6.00
C GLU A 29 -23.78 16.16 -6.81
N LYS A 30 -23.39 16.22 -8.09
CA LYS A 30 -23.73 17.33 -9.00
C LYS A 30 -23.39 18.71 -8.42
N GLY A 31 -22.20 18.84 -7.82
CA GLY A 31 -21.70 20.07 -7.21
C GLY A 31 -22.34 20.43 -5.86
N LYS A 32 -23.24 19.60 -5.32
CA LYS A 32 -23.88 19.83 -4.01
C LYS A 32 -23.36 18.83 -2.98
N MET A 33 -23.01 19.32 -1.79
CA MET A 33 -22.65 18.46 -0.67
C MET A 33 -23.84 17.60 -0.26
N ARG A 34 -23.61 16.30 -0.11
CA ARG A 34 -24.54 15.35 0.50
C ARG A 34 -24.46 15.49 2.00
N LYS A 35 -25.17 16.49 2.54
CA LYS A 35 -25.13 16.84 3.97
C LYS A 35 -25.50 15.66 4.87
N ASP A 36 -26.45 14.84 4.44
CA ASP A 36 -26.84 13.59 5.09
C ASP A 36 -25.64 12.63 5.29
N VAL A 37 -24.85 12.43 4.24
CA VAL A 37 -23.66 11.55 4.28
C VAL A 37 -22.52 12.20 5.06
N TRP A 38 -22.29 13.50 4.83
CA TRP A 38 -21.25 14.26 5.52
C TRP A 38 -21.47 14.28 7.03
N ASP A 39 -22.68 14.63 7.47
CA ASP A 39 -23.02 14.70 8.88
C ASP A 39 -22.98 13.30 9.53
N LEU A 40 -23.37 12.23 8.81
CA LEU A 40 -23.23 10.85 9.29
C LEU A 40 -21.76 10.46 9.55
N ILE A 41 -20.86 10.75 8.61
CA ILE A 41 -19.43 10.47 8.77
C ILE A 41 -18.87 11.26 9.95
N PHE A 42 -19.15 12.56 10.01
CA PHE A 42 -18.57 13.44 11.02
C PHE A 42 -19.23 13.36 12.40
N ALA A 43 -20.42 12.77 12.53
CA ALA A 43 -20.98 12.39 13.83
C ALA A 43 -20.11 11.35 14.56
N ASN A 44 -19.27 10.62 13.83
CA ASN A 44 -18.40 9.57 14.36
C ASN A 44 -16.94 10.03 14.54
N ILE A 45 -16.60 11.30 14.33
CA ILE A 45 -15.21 11.80 14.33
C ILE A 45 -15.00 12.81 15.46
N ARG A 46 -13.95 12.62 16.26
CA ARG A 46 -13.64 13.46 17.44
C ARG A 46 -12.95 14.78 17.09
N TYR A 47 -12.08 14.77 16.08
CA TYR A 47 -11.25 15.93 15.75
C TYR A 47 -11.82 16.67 14.57
N SER A 48 -12.02 17.99 14.73
CA SER A 48 -12.53 18.84 13.66
C SER A 48 -11.64 18.80 12.43
N ILE A 49 -10.30 18.82 12.61
CA ILE A 49 -9.25 18.88 11.57
C ILE A 49 -9.46 17.93 10.39
N VAL A 50 -10.14 16.80 10.62
CA VAL A 50 -10.45 15.80 9.58
C VAL A 50 -11.39 16.39 8.51
N ARG A 51 -12.27 17.34 8.88
CA ARG A 51 -13.14 18.07 7.92
C ARG A 51 -12.32 18.93 6.98
N GLU A 52 -11.35 19.67 7.54
CA GLU A 52 -10.46 20.54 6.79
C GLU A 52 -9.58 19.73 5.84
N ASP A 53 -9.07 18.58 6.29
CA ASP A 53 -8.29 17.67 5.45
C ASP A 53 -9.12 17.09 4.28
N LEU A 54 -10.33 16.57 4.54
CA LEU A 54 -11.22 16.12 3.45
C LEU A 54 -11.59 17.26 2.50
N THR A 55 -11.80 18.47 3.00
CA THR A 55 -12.10 19.64 2.17
C THR A 55 -10.91 20.04 1.29
N ALA A 56 -9.69 19.99 1.84
CA ALA A 56 -8.47 20.22 1.08
C ALA A 56 -8.29 19.18 -0.03
N GLN A 57 -8.50 17.89 0.27
CA GLN A 57 -8.44 16.81 -0.73
C GLN A 57 -9.46 17.00 -1.86
N MET A 58 -10.71 17.37 -1.53
CA MET A 58 -11.73 17.69 -2.54
C MET A 58 -11.35 18.91 -3.40
N GLY A 59 -10.75 19.93 -2.79
CA GLY A 59 -10.23 21.11 -3.50
C GLY A 59 -9.17 20.74 -4.53
N SER A 60 -8.22 19.87 -4.15
CA SER A 60 -7.19 19.35 -5.05
C SER A 60 -7.79 18.57 -6.24
N CYS A 61 -8.77 17.70 -5.99
CA CYS A 61 -9.46 16.97 -7.06
C CYS A 61 -10.22 17.91 -8.02
N THR A 62 -10.85 18.96 -7.49
CA THR A 62 -11.57 19.95 -8.31
C THR A 62 -10.62 20.73 -9.22
N LEU A 63 -9.42 21.06 -8.73
CA LEU A 63 -8.39 21.71 -9.54
C LEU A 63 -7.89 20.76 -10.64
N ALA A 64 -7.59 19.51 -10.29
CA ALA A 64 -7.16 18.49 -11.25
C ALA A 64 -8.21 18.26 -12.35
N GLU A 65 -9.49 18.17 -11.99
CA GLU A 65 -10.61 18.04 -12.94
C GLU A 65 -10.59 19.15 -14.00
N ARG A 66 -10.44 20.42 -13.59
CA ARG A 66 -10.39 21.56 -14.51
C ARG A 66 -9.24 21.42 -15.50
N HIS A 67 -8.05 21.10 -15.02
CA HIS A 67 -6.88 20.91 -15.89
C HIS A 67 -7.04 19.73 -16.85
N MET A 68 -7.65 18.64 -16.40
CA MET A 68 -7.95 17.50 -17.28
C MET A 68 -8.96 17.87 -18.36
N ILE A 69 -10.01 18.62 -18.02
CA ILE A 69 -11.00 19.13 -18.98
C ILE A 69 -10.33 20.06 -20.00
N ASP A 70 -9.49 21.00 -19.56
CA ASP A 70 -8.78 21.91 -20.46
C ASP A 70 -7.85 21.16 -21.42
N LEU A 71 -7.14 20.15 -20.92
CA LEU A 71 -6.26 19.29 -21.72
C LEU A 71 -7.05 18.53 -22.79
N VAL A 72 -8.16 17.90 -22.40
CA VAL A 72 -9.04 17.15 -23.31
C VAL A 72 -9.71 18.07 -24.32
N ASN A 73 -10.17 19.27 -23.93
CA ASN A 73 -10.74 20.25 -24.84
C ASN A 73 -9.72 20.74 -25.88
N LYS A 74 -8.45 20.87 -25.49
CA LYS A 74 -7.39 21.34 -26.38
C LYS A 74 -6.96 20.30 -27.41
N TYR A 75 -6.82 19.03 -27.00
CA TYR A 75 -6.23 17.98 -27.84
C TYR A 75 -7.24 16.95 -28.34
N GLY A 76 -8.45 16.90 -27.77
CA GLY A 76 -9.44 15.88 -28.04
C GLY A 76 -9.24 14.62 -27.20
N LEU A 77 -10.34 13.92 -26.92
CA LEU A 77 -10.34 12.72 -26.08
C LEU A 77 -9.51 11.58 -26.70
N ASP A 78 -9.63 11.35 -28.01
CA ASP A 78 -8.91 10.27 -28.69
C ASP A 78 -7.39 10.45 -28.60
N VAL A 79 -6.91 11.69 -28.73
CA VAL A 79 -5.48 12.01 -28.60
C VAL A 79 -5.02 11.82 -27.17
N PHE A 80 -5.81 12.26 -26.19
CA PHE A 80 -5.52 12.05 -24.78
C PHE A 80 -5.39 10.56 -24.43
N GLU A 81 -6.36 9.74 -24.81
CA GLU A 81 -6.35 8.30 -24.53
C GLU A 81 -5.17 7.60 -25.22
N ALA A 82 -4.86 7.96 -26.47
CA ALA A 82 -3.71 7.42 -27.19
C ALA A 82 -2.38 7.74 -26.48
N HIS A 83 -2.21 8.98 -26.00
CA HIS A 83 -0.99 9.37 -25.28
C HIS A 83 -0.91 8.72 -23.90
N LYS A 84 -2.03 8.61 -23.17
CA LYS A 84 -2.10 7.91 -21.89
C LYS A 84 -1.64 6.46 -22.02
N GLU A 85 -2.15 5.72 -23.00
CA GLU A 85 -1.73 4.34 -23.25
C GLU A 85 -0.28 4.25 -23.73
N TYR A 86 0.19 5.21 -24.53
CA TYR A 86 1.59 5.29 -24.91
C TYR A 86 2.50 5.46 -23.68
N LEU A 87 2.14 6.35 -22.75
CA LEU A 87 2.87 6.58 -21.50
C LEU A 87 2.94 5.30 -20.66
N TYR A 88 1.82 4.61 -20.47
CA TYR A 88 1.81 3.34 -19.73
C TYR A 88 2.70 2.28 -20.38
N ARG A 89 2.62 2.10 -21.70
CA ARG A 89 3.48 1.14 -22.42
C ARG A 89 4.96 1.53 -22.37
N SER A 90 5.26 2.82 -22.42
CA SER A 90 6.63 3.34 -22.35
C SER A 90 7.24 3.06 -20.97
N THR A 91 6.50 3.39 -19.91
CA THR A 91 6.90 3.11 -18.52
C THR A 91 7.04 1.61 -18.26
N GLU A 92 6.13 0.79 -18.78
CA GLU A 92 6.22 -0.68 -18.68
C GLU A 92 7.52 -1.20 -19.28
N LYS A 93 7.90 -0.74 -20.48
CA LYS A 93 9.18 -1.11 -21.11
C LYS A 93 10.39 -0.63 -20.31
N MET A 94 10.33 0.57 -19.73
CA MET A 94 11.40 1.09 -18.87
C MET A 94 11.58 0.21 -17.64
N MET A 95 10.49 -0.17 -16.97
CA MET A 95 10.55 -1.05 -15.80
C MET A 95 11.00 -2.47 -16.18
N GLN A 96 10.56 -3.02 -17.32
CA GLN A 96 11.06 -4.31 -17.82
C GLN A 96 12.57 -4.28 -18.09
N ALA A 97 13.07 -3.19 -18.69
CA ALA A 97 14.50 -3.02 -18.93
C ALA A 97 15.28 -2.91 -17.62
N GLU A 98 14.72 -2.22 -16.63
CA GLU A 98 15.31 -2.08 -15.29
C GLU A 98 15.36 -3.41 -14.54
N ILE A 99 14.28 -4.19 -14.56
CA ILE A 99 14.23 -5.54 -13.97
C ILE A 99 15.30 -6.45 -14.59
N LYS A 100 15.54 -6.36 -15.91
CA LYS A 100 16.61 -7.14 -16.59
C LYS A 100 18.02 -6.82 -16.11
N THR A 101 18.23 -5.69 -15.42
CA THR A 101 19.53 -5.39 -14.81
C THR A 101 19.78 -6.15 -13.51
N ILE A 102 18.73 -6.70 -12.91
CA ILE A 102 18.83 -7.58 -11.74
C ILE A 102 19.19 -8.99 -12.24
N PRO A 103 20.19 -9.65 -11.65
CA PRO A 103 20.51 -11.03 -12.02
C PRO A 103 19.27 -11.93 -11.95
N GLY A 104 19.06 -12.75 -12.98
CA GLY A 104 17.95 -13.71 -13.01
C GLY A 104 18.15 -14.81 -11.97
N GLY A 105 17.07 -15.18 -11.27
CA GLY A 105 17.16 -16.18 -10.20
C GLY A 105 15.99 -16.16 -9.23
N VAL A 106 16.14 -16.96 -8.17
CA VAL A 106 15.21 -17.04 -7.05
C VAL A 106 15.93 -16.63 -5.77
N TYR A 107 15.38 -15.65 -5.07
CA TYR A 107 15.95 -15.07 -3.86
C TYR A 107 14.96 -15.15 -2.72
N THR A 108 15.43 -15.44 -1.52
CA THR A 108 14.59 -15.56 -0.33
C THR A 108 15.04 -14.60 0.75
N GLY A 109 14.09 -13.97 1.42
CA GLY A 109 14.35 -13.12 2.57
C GLY A 109 13.26 -13.27 3.60
N GLU A 110 13.61 -13.02 4.86
CA GLU A 110 12.67 -13.07 5.97
C GLU A 110 12.86 -11.90 6.93
N SER A 111 11.77 -11.46 7.54
CA SER A 111 11.79 -10.52 8.65
C SER A 111 10.83 -10.97 9.75
N THR A 112 11.05 -10.48 10.97
CA THR A 112 10.29 -10.89 12.15
C THR A 112 9.48 -9.72 12.69
N VAL A 113 8.18 -9.91 12.78
CA VAL A 113 7.24 -9.03 13.48
C VAL A 113 7.12 -9.52 14.91
N TYR A 114 7.23 -8.61 15.87
CA TYR A 114 7.13 -8.90 17.30
C TYR A 114 5.88 -8.26 17.85
N TYR A 115 5.23 -8.97 18.78
CA TYR A 115 4.09 -8.49 19.56
C TYR A 115 2.91 -7.97 18.72
N ASP A 116 1.87 -8.80 18.62
CA ASP A 116 0.63 -8.48 17.92
C ASP A 116 -0.34 -7.52 18.65
N GLY A 117 0.12 -6.88 19.74
CA GLY A 117 -0.73 -6.04 20.59
C GLY A 117 -1.55 -6.79 21.63
N ARG A 118 -1.56 -8.13 21.62
CA ARG A 118 -2.45 -8.94 22.47
C ARG A 118 -1.70 -10.06 23.21
N ASN A 119 -0.95 -10.86 22.47
CA ASN A 119 -0.26 -12.05 22.95
C ASN A 119 1.19 -11.67 23.26
N LEU A 120 1.51 -11.51 24.56
CA LEU A 120 2.88 -11.20 25.01
C LEU A 120 3.87 -12.26 24.50
N GLY A 121 4.98 -11.79 23.92
CA GLY A 121 6.03 -12.65 23.36
C GLY A 121 5.69 -13.29 22.01
N SER A 122 4.56 -12.95 21.39
CA SER A 122 4.24 -13.42 20.04
C SER A 122 5.27 -12.94 19.02
N THR A 123 5.58 -13.82 18.06
CA THR A 123 6.45 -13.51 16.92
C THR A 123 5.82 -14.09 15.66
N TYR A 124 5.97 -13.36 14.55
CA TYR A 124 5.47 -13.74 13.23
C TYR A 124 6.55 -13.48 12.20
N LYS A 125 6.70 -14.41 11.26
CA LYS A 125 7.68 -14.34 10.17
C LYS A 125 7.00 -13.92 8.88
N ILE A 126 7.49 -12.83 8.31
CA ILE A 126 7.23 -12.45 6.93
C ILE A 126 8.32 -13.10 6.08
N ARG A 127 7.92 -13.92 5.11
CA ARG A 127 8.82 -14.63 4.21
C ARG A 127 8.49 -14.24 2.78
N VAL A 128 9.50 -13.83 2.02
CA VAL A 128 9.35 -13.50 0.61
C VAL A 128 10.28 -14.37 -0.23
N ARG A 129 9.72 -14.92 -1.30
CA ARG A 129 10.46 -15.55 -2.40
C ARG A 129 10.30 -14.67 -3.64
N ILE A 130 11.41 -14.10 -4.09
CA ILE A 130 11.47 -13.21 -5.24
C ILE A 130 12.00 -13.99 -6.43
N THR A 131 11.23 -14.06 -7.51
CA THR A 131 11.65 -14.68 -8.78
C THR A 131 11.86 -13.59 -9.80
N VAL A 132 13.09 -13.45 -10.30
CA VAL A 132 13.48 -12.47 -11.32
C VAL A 132 13.58 -13.17 -12.67
N GLY A 133 12.72 -12.77 -13.61
CA GLY A 133 12.66 -13.27 -14.98
C GLY A 133 13.28 -12.31 -15.99
N GLU A 134 12.94 -12.48 -17.27
CA GLU A 134 13.43 -11.63 -18.37
C GLU A 134 12.60 -10.35 -18.54
N GLY A 135 12.54 -9.54 -17.48
CA GLY A 135 11.80 -8.28 -17.44
C GLY A 135 10.51 -8.32 -16.62
N ASP A 136 10.21 -9.46 -16.00
CA ASP A 136 9.18 -9.60 -14.97
C ASP A 136 9.80 -9.97 -13.62
N ILE A 137 9.13 -9.60 -12.54
CA ILE A 137 9.53 -9.94 -11.17
C ILE A 137 8.31 -10.37 -10.37
N THR A 138 8.41 -11.50 -9.68
CA THR A 138 7.35 -12.03 -8.81
C THR A 138 7.78 -11.98 -7.36
N PHE A 139 6.96 -11.38 -6.50
CA PHE A 139 7.10 -11.40 -5.05
C PHE A 139 6.05 -12.35 -4.46
N ASP A 140 6.50 -13.46 -3.89
CA ASP A 140 5.64 -14.49 -3.31
C ASP A 140 5.80 -14.56 -1.79
N PHE A 141 4.69 -14.31 -1.09
CA PHE A 141 4.58 -14.31 0.37
C PHE A 141 3.82 -15.53 0.91
N SER A 142 3.60 -16.56 0.10
CA SER A 142 2.78 -17.72 0.48
C SER A 142 3.27 -18.46 1.73
N ASP A 143 4.57 -18.39 2.03
CA ASP A 143 5.17 -19.00 3.21
C ASP A 143 5.15 -18.09 4.45
N THR A 144 4.52 -16.91 4.39
CA THR A 144 4.40 -15.99 5.55
C THR A 144 3.46 -16.56 6.60
N ASP A 145 3.76 -16.31 7.88
CA ASP A 145 2.94 -16.80 9.00
C ASP A 145 1.48 -16.32 8.92
N GLY A 146 0.59 -17.14 9.47
CA GLY A 146 -0.85 -16.88 9.55
C GLY A 146 -1.17 -15.57 10.26
N GLN A 147 -2.36 -15.01 9.95
CA GLN A 147 -2.88 -13.84 10.63
C GLN A 147 -3.01 -14.05 12.15
N THR A 148 -2.94 -12.97 12.91
CA THR A 148 -3.14 -12.96 14.36
C THR A 148 -4.59 -12.62 14.74
N ASN A 149 -4.98 -12.97 15.98
CA ASN A 149 -6.19 -12.46 16.64
C ASN A 149 -5.98 -11.11 17.35
N GLY A 150 -4.78 -10.51 17.25
CA GLY A 150 -4.51 -9.12 17.59
C GLY A 150 -4.79 -8.15 16.43
N PHE A 151 -4.39 -6.89 16.60
CA PHE A 151 -4.64 -5.83 15.61
C PHE A 151 -3.52 -5.67 14.55
N VAL A 152 -2.42 -6.42 14.70
CA VAL A 152 -1.23 -6.42 13.83
C VAL A 152 -1.44 -7.31 12.61
N ASN A 153 -2.48 -7.04 11.82
CA ASN A 153 -2.66 -7.64 10.50
C ASN A 153 -2.71 -6.58 9.40
N GLY A 154 -2.36 -6.99 8.18
CA GLY A 154 -2.42 -6.21 6.97
C GLY A 154 -3.59 -6.60 6.06
N THR A 155 -3.96 -5.66 5.20
CA THR A 155 -4.78 -5.92 4.02
C THR A 155 -3.88 -6.17 2.81
N PHE A 156 -4.38 -6.93 1.83
CA PHE A 156 -3.71 -7.09 0.54
C PHE A 156 -3.17 -5.77 -0.02
N THR A 157 -3.98 -4.71 -0.02
CA THR A 157 -3.61 -3.42 -0.61
C THR A 157 -2.48 -2.72 0.15
N SER A 158 -2.46 -2.81 1.48
CA SER A 158 -1.38 -2.27 2.31
C SER A 158 -0.07 -2.99 2.00
N SER A 159 -0.09 -4.32 1.98
CA SER A 159 1.10 -5.12 1.70
C SER A 159 1.57 -5.00 0.25
N ALA A 160 0.66 -4.94 -0.72
CA ALA A 160 1.01 -4.68 -2.12
C ALA A 160 1.68 -3.30 -2.29
N SER A 161 1.17 -2.27 -1.62
CA SER A 161 1.80 -0.95 -1.62
C SER A 161 3.18 -0.96 -0.98
N ALA A 162 3.38 -1.72 0.10
CA ALA A 162 4.69 -1.88 0.73
C ALA A 162 5.70 -2.51 -0.22
N VAL A 163 5.33 -3.59 -0.92
CA VAL A 163 6.19 -4.26 -1.90
C VAL A 163 6.59 -3.30 -3.02
N ILE A 164 5.61 -2.62 -3.63
CA ILE A 164 5.87 -1.68 -4.72
C ILE A 164 6.77 -0.55 -4.23
N LEU A 165 6.46 0.09 -3.10
CA LEU A 165 7.27 1.18 -2.55
C LEU A 165 8.72 0.74 -2.30
N THR A 166 8.92 -0.42 -1.66
CA THR A 166 10.27 -0.93 -1.38
C THR A 166 11.04 -1.23 -2.67
N PHE A 167 10.38 -1.84 -3.65
CA PHE A 167 11.04 -2.13 -4.92
C PHE A 167 11.40 -0.84 -5.69
N LEU A 168 10.53 0.18 -5.66
CA LEU A 168 10.79 1.48 -6.29
C LEU A 168 11.99 2.22 -5.70
N GLN A 169 12.36 1.94 -4.44
CA GLN A 169 13.56 2.49 -3.81
C GLN A 169 14.86 1.83 -4.31
N MET A 170 14.77 0.71 -5.02
CA MET A 170 15.92 -0.10 -5.48
C MET A 170 16.14 -0.04 -7.00
N VAL A 171 15.30 0.71 -7.71
CA VAL A 171 15.31 0.84 -9.17
C VAL A 171 15.57 2.29 -9.57
N ASN A 172 15.78 2.53 -10.87
CA ASN A 172 15.98 3.86 -11.41
C ASN A 172 14.84 4.84 -11.00
N PRO A 173 15.15 5.93 -10.25
CA PRO A 173 14.15 6.89 -9.79
C PRO A 173 13.58 7.79 -10.91
N ASP A 174 14.18 7.78 -12.10
CA ASP A 174 13.71 8.57 -13.25
C ASP A 174 12.57 7.87 -14.03
N ILE A 175 12.18 6.64 -13.66
CA ILE A 175 11.06 5.94 -14.28
C ILE A 175 9.74 6.63 -13.88
N PRO A 176 8.87 7.01 -14.83
CA PRO A 176 7.61 7.67 -14.50
C PRO A 176 6.68 6.79 -13.64
N HIS A 177 6.06 7.37 -12.61
CA HIS A 177 5.13 6.66 -11.73
C HIS A 177 3.72 6.61 -12.32
N ASN A 178 3.36 5.49 -12.94
CA ASN A 178 2.01 5.23 -13.45
C ASN A 178 1.72 3.71 -13.53
N ASP A 179 0.54 3.32 -14.00
CA ASP A 179 0.10 1.91 -14.09
C ASP A 179 1.08 1.00 -14.84
N GLY A 180 1.76 1.51 -15.87
CA GLY A 180 2.75 0.77 -16.64
C GLY A 180 3.90 0.23 -15.78
N MET A 181 4.26 0.96 -14.73
CA MET A 181 5.34 0.62 -13.80
C MET A 181 5.08 -0.65 -12.99
N SER A 182 3.81 -0.90 -12.63
CA SER A 182 3.42 -2.08 -11.84
C SER A 182 3.14 -3.32 -12.68
N ARG A 183 2.89 -3.19 -13.99
CA ARG A 183 2.55 -4.31 -14.87
C ARG A 183 3.54 -5.48 -14.88
N PRO A 184 4.88 -5.27 -14.88
CA PRO A 184 5.84 -6.37 -14.83
C PRO A 184 6.05 -6.92 -13.41
N ILE A 185 5.35 -6.39 -12.40
CA ILE A 185 5.46 -6.81 -11.00
C ILE A 185 4.27 -7.69 -10.64
N LYS A 186 4.55 -8.96 -10.34
CA LYS A 186 3.54 -9.91 -9.87
C LYS A 186 3.61 -10.06 -8.36
N LEU A 187 2.46 -9.97 -7.70
CA LEU A 187 2.34 -10.12 -6.25
C LEU A 187 1.50 -11.36 -5.92
N ILE A 188 2.02 -12.23 -5.06
CA ILE A 188 1.31 -13.37 -4.50
C ILE A 188 1.27 -13.19 -2.98
N ILE A 189 0.12 -12.77 -2.47
CA ILE A 189 -0.12 -12.52 -1.05
C ILE A 189 -1.44 -13.21 -0.67
N PRO A 190 -1.40 -14.52 -0.35
CA PRO A 190 -2.61 -15.30 -0.09
C PRO A 190 -3.45 -14.73 1.04
N GLU A 191 -4.76 -14.92 0.99
CA GLU A 191 -5.63 -14.55 2.12
C GLU A 191 -5.36 -15.47 3.33
N GLY A 192 -5.51 -14.95 4.55
CA GLY A 192 -5.34 -15.71 5.79
C GLY A 192 -3.97 -15.56 6.48
N ILE A 193 -3.03 -14.86 5.85
CA ILE A 193 -1.70 -14.56 6.44
C ILE A 193 -1.67 -13.17 7.06
N ILE A 194 -0.63 -12.88 7.86
CA ILE A 194 -0.50 -11.57 8.54
C ILE A 194 -0.46 -10.37 7.58
N LEU A 195 -0.08 -10.58 6.31
CA LEU A 195 -0.04 -9.55 5.27
C LEU A 195 -1.36 -9.39 4.48
N ASN A 196 -2.29 -10.34 4.59
CA ASN A 196 -3.58 -10.27 3.93
C ASN A 196 -4.60 -11.06 4.74
N ALA A 197 -4.98 -10.49 5.88
CA ALA A 197 -5.87 -11.16 6.81
C ALA A 197 -7.28 -11.30 6.24
N SER A 198 -7.87 -12.46 6.50
CA SER A 198 -9.27 -12.73 6.20
C SER A 198 -10.19 -11.91 7.07
N TYR A 199 -11.31 -11.52 6.45
CA TYR A 199 -12.42 -10.92 7.16
C TYR A 199 -12.94 -11.85 8.28
N PRO A 200 -13.25 -11.37 9.50
CA PRO A 200 -13.34 -9.97 9.93
C PRO A 200 -12.15 -9.46 10.78
N ALA A 201 -10.95 -10.03 10.67
CA ALA A 201 -9.85 -9.66 11.57
C ALA A 201 -9.49 -8.16 11.52
N ALA A 202 -9.03 -7.62 12.66
CA ALA A 202 -8.53 -6.24 12.74
C ALA A 202 -7.30 -6.04 11.83
N THR A 203 -7.29 -4.96 11.04
CA THR A 203 -6.28 -4.69 9.99
C THR A 203 -5.70 -3.28 10.00
N THR A 204 -6.11 -2.40 10.92
CA THR A 204 -5.73 -0.98 10.90
C THR A 204 -4.23 -0.78 11.08
N PHE A 205 -3.55 -1.68 11.80
CA PHE A 205 -2.09 -1.66 11.93
C PHE A 205 -1.35 -2.10 10.66
N GLY A 206 -2.04 -2.56 9.63
CA GLY A 206 -1.45 -3.14 8.42
C GLY A 206 -0.39 -2.29 7.74
N ASN A 207 -0.50 -0.97 7.81
CA ASN A 207 0.51 -0.06 7.26
C ASN A 207 1.86 -0.14 8.01
N HIS A 208 1.85 -0.54 9.28
CA HIS A 208 3.05 -0.72 10.10
C HIS A 208 3.70 -2.10 9.93
N LEU A 209 3.14 -2.98 9.09
CA LEU A 209 3.83 -4.16 8.60
C LEU A 209 4.77 -3.83 7.42
N CYS A 210 4.63 -2.65 6.81
CA CYS A 210 5.46 -2.20 5.68
C CYS A 210 6.98 -2.28 5.98
N PRO A 211 7.50 -1.84 7.14
CA PRO A 211 8.93 -1.97 7.45
C PRO A 211 9.44 -3.42 7.44
N ALA A 212 8.69 -4.36 8.02
CA ALA A 212 9.10 -5.75 8.07
C ALA A 212 8.97 -6.43 6.69
N THR A 213 7.95 -6.08 5.90
CA THR A 213 7.86 -6.47 4.49
C THR A 213 9.05 -5.94 3.69
N ALA A 214 9.42 -4.67 3.90
CA ALA A 214 10.56 -4.06 3.23
C ALA A 214 11.88 -4.74 3.61
N ASP A 215 12.10 -5.02 4.89
CA ASP A 215 13.29 -5.71 5.39
C ASP A 215 13.44 -7.11 4.79
N ALA A 216 12.34 -7.88 4.67
CA ALA A 216 12.36 -9.18 4.02
C ALA A 216 12.79 -9.07 2.53
N ILE A 217 12.29 -8.07 1.80
CA ILE A 217 12.66 -7.81 0.39
C ILE A 217 14.12 -7.38 0.27
N ILE A 218 14.55 -6.44 1.12
CA ILE A 218 15.94 -5.94 1.18
C ILE A 218 16.89 -7.12 1.40
N ARG A 219 16.61 -8.00 2.37
CA ARG A 219 17.44 -9.18 2.66
C ARG A 219 17.52 -10.16 1.49
N ALA A 220 16.44 -10.32 0.75
CA ALA A 220 16.40 -11.19 -0.42
C ALA A 220 17.28 -10.64 -1.57
N LEU A 221 17.23 -9.33 -1.83
CA LEU A 221 17.90 -8.71 -2.99
C LEU A 221 19.31 -8.18 -2.69
N ALA A 222 19.66 -7.95 -1.42
CA ALA A 222 20.97 -7.44 -1.02
C ALA A 222 22.17 -8.24 -1.58
N PRO A 223 22.14 -9.59 -1.66
CA PRO A 223 23.24 -10.34 -2.23
C PRO A 223 23.49 -10.11 -3.73
N VAL A 224 22.49 -9.61 -4.47
CA VAL A 224 22.56 -9.49 -5.95
C VAL A 224 22.52 -8.06 -6.48
N ILE A 225 22.00 -7.11 -5.70
CA ILE A 225 22.03 -5.68 -6.03
C ILE A 225 22.50 -4.83 -4.83
N PRO A 226 23.68 -5.12 -4.25
CA PRO A 226 24.14 -4.51 -2.99
C PRO A 226 24.23 -2.98 -3.03
N GLU A 227 24.56 -2.41 -4.19
CA GLU A 227 24.69 -0.95 -4.38
C GLU A 227 23.35 -0.21 -4.45
N ARG A 228 22.24 -0.93 -4.51
CA ARG A 228 20.87 -0.38 -4.65
C ARG A 228 19.98 -0.65 -3.46
N VAL A 229 20.48 -1.35 -2.45
CA VAL A 229 19.76 -1.64 -1.21
C VAL A 229 20.34 -0.84 -0.06
N THR A 230 19.49 -0.44 0.88
CA THR A 230 19.94 0.12 2.16
C THR A 230 20.16 -1.01 3.17
N ALA A 231 20.78 -0.70 4.30
CA ALA A 231 20.66 -1.57 5.47
C ALA A 231 19.18 -1.77 5.86
N GLY A 232 18.88 -2.86 6.56
CA GLY A 232 17.53 -3.25 6.94
C GLY A 232 16.74 -2.11 7.60
N TRP A 233 15.43 -2.08 7.30
CA TRP A 233 14.54 -1.03 7.81
C TRP A 233 14.31 -1.23 9.31
N ASN A 234 14.28 -0.13 10.08
CA ASN A 234 14.10 -0.21 11.53
C ASN A 234 12.76 -0.87 11.91
N ASN A 235 12.79 -1.77 12.89
CA ASN A 235 11.58 -2.24 13.57
C ASN A 235 11.00 -1.05 14.35
N LEU A 236 9.70 -0.78 14.18
CA LEU A 236 9.07 0.42 14.71
C LEU A 236 9.44 0.68 16.19
N PHE A 237 9.88 1.90 16.50
CA PHE A 237 10.05 2.36 17.88
C PHE A 237 8.68 2.48 18.55
N CYS A 238 8.55 1.96 19.78
CA CYS A 238 7.35 1.96 20.65
C CYS A 238 6.84 3.37 21.03
N GLY A 239 6.43 4.18 20.05
CA GLY A 239 5.91 5.54 20.27
C GLY A 239 4.40 5.69 20.06
N LEU A 240 3.69 4.63 19.69
CA LEU A 240 2.25 4.66 19.43
C LEU A 240 1.49 3.94 20.55
N VAL A 241 1.67 4.41 21.78
CA VAL A 241 0.81 4.08 22.93
C VAL A 241 0.08 5.35 23.35
#